data_AF-A0A1Y5GJQ7-F1
#
_entry.id   AF-A0A1Y5GJQ7-F1
#
_cell.length_a   1.000
_cell.length_b   1.000
_cell.length_c   1.000
_cell.angle_alpha   90.00
_cell.angle_beta   90.00
_cell.angle_gamma   90.00
#
_symmetry.space_group_name_H-M   'P 1'
#
loop_
_entity.id
_entity.type
_entity.pdbx_description
1 polymer ?
#
loop_
_entity_poly.entity_id
_entity_poly.type
_entity_poly.pdbx_seq_one_letter_code
_entity_poly.pdbx_strand_id
1 'polypeptide(L)' 'MAFNFDAINDTMGKQTAAKEQELRAFTESMDPNSSVDLIKFQQKIQEWGIITNLQSTTVKSLKDAMTSIVQKM' A
#
# COMPACT_ATOMS: atom_id res chain seq x y z
N MET A 1 14.96 -3.24 20.73
CA MET A 1 13.58 -2.82 20.40
C MET A 1 13.29 -3.09 18.92
N ALA A 2 13.34 -4.37 18.48
CA ALA A 2 13.04 -4.77 17.10
C ALA A 2 11.53 -4.98 16.85
N PHE A 3 10.72 -4.87 17.91
CA PHE A 3 9.28 -5.07 17.89
C PHE A 3 8.58 -3.82 17.36
N ASN A 4 8.38 -3.75 16.04
CA ASN A 4 7.18 -3.21 15.36
C ASN A 4 7.45 -2.89 13.89
N PHE A 5 8.71 -2.75 13.46
CA PHE A 5 9.02 -2.43 12.06
C PHE A 5 8.58 -3.54 11.11
N ASP A 6 9.00 -4.78 11.38
CA ASP A 6 8.63 -5.92 10.56
C ASP A 6 7.12 -6.18 10.61
N ALA A 7 6.48 -5.99 11.76
CA ALA A 7 5.03 -6.15 11.90
C ALA A 7 4.23 -5.07 11.15
N ILE A 8 4.65 -3.80 11.20
CA ILE A 8 4.00 -2.70 10.47
C ILE A 8 4.21 -2.87 8.97
N ASN A 9 5.44 -3.19 8.55
CA ASN A 9 5.75 -3.42 7.14
C ASN A 9 5.03 -4.66 6.59
N ASP A 10 4.96 -5.74 7.36
CA ASP A 10 4.23 -6.96 7.00
C ASP A 10 2.71 -6.71 6.95
N THR A 11 2.15 -5.95 7.89
CA THR A 11 0.72 -5.58 7.88
C THR A 11 0.38 -4.66 6.70
N MET A 12 1.20 -3.64 6.43
CA MET A 12 1.03 -2.78 5.26
C MET A 12 1.20 -3.55 3.96
N GLY A 13 2.21 -4.43 3.87
CA GLY A 13 2.42 -5.30 2.72
C GLY A 13 1.24 -6.23 2.46
N LYS A 14 0.67 -6.84 3.50
CA LYS A 14 -0.57 -7.64 3.41
C LYS A 14 -1.76 -6.82 2.93
N GLN A 15 -1.91 -5.58 3.40
CA GLN A 15 -2.99 -4.69 2.95
C GLN A 15 -2.81 -4.27 1.49
N THR A 16 -1.60 -3.92 1.07
CA THR A 16 -1.29 -3.60 -0.32
C THR A 16 -1.55 -4.81 -1.22
N ALA A 17 -1.11 -6.01 -0.83
CA ALA A 17 -1.34 -7.25 -1.57
C ALA A 17 -2.84 -7.60 -1.66
N ALA A 18 -3.61 -7.41 -0.59
CA ALA A 18 -5.05 -7.61 -0.61
C ALA A 18 -5.76 -6.63 -1.56
N LYS A 19 -5.33 -5.36 -1.59
CA LYS A 19 -5.86 -4.36 -2.53
C LYS A 19 -5.46 -4.61 -3.96
N GLU A 20 -4.25 -5.10 -4.19
CA GLU A 20 -3.80 -5.54 -5.51
C GLU A 20 -4.62 -6.74 -6.01
N GLN A 21 -4.90 -7.71 -5.14
CA GLN A 21 -5.74 -8.86 -5.47
C GLN A 21 -7.20 -8.44 -5.76
N GLU A 22 -7.76 -7.50 -4.98
CA GLU A 22 -9.07 -6.90 -5.26
C GLU A 22 -9.11 -6.18 -6.62
N LEU A 23 -8.06 -5.41 -6.94
CA LEU A 23 -7.92 -4.74 -8.23
C LEU A 23 -7.86 -5.75 -9.36
N ARG A 24 -7.05 -6.80 -9.22
CA ARG A 24 -6.88 -7.85 -10.22
C ARG A 24 -8.19 -8.60 -10.46
N ALA A 25 -8.87 -9.00 -9.40
CA ALA A 25 -10.19 -9.63 -9.48
C ALA A 25 -11.24 -8.68 -10.11
N PHE A 26 -11.21 -7.39 -9.78
CA PHE A 26 -12.10 -6.41 -10.37
C PHE A 26 -11.83 -6.24 -11.87
N THR A 27 -10.56 -6.19 -12.27
CA THR A 27 -10.14 -6.08 -13.69
C THR A 27 -10.56 -7.31 -14.50
N GLU A 28 -10.50 -8.51 -13.89
CA GLU A 28 -10.95 -9.75 -14.50
C GLU A 28 -12.49 -9.83 -14.65
N SER A 29 -13.24 -9.17 -13.75
CA SER A 29 -14.71 -9.17 -13.75
C SER A 29 -15.37 -7.97 -14.44
N MET A 30 -14.58 -6.94 -14.81
CA MET A 30 -15.08 -5.67 -15.28
C MET A 30 -15.52 -5.74 -16.75
N ASP A 31 -16.67 -5.15 -17.08
CA ASP A 31 -17.05 -4.88 -18.47
C ASP A 31 -16.38 -3.56 -18.94
N PRO A 32 -15.47 -3.61 -19.91
CA PRO A 32 -14.79 -2.41 -20.43
C PRO A 32 -15.73 -1.41 -21.12
N ASN A 33 -17.00 -1.75 -21.37
CA ASN A 33 -18.00 -0.85 -21.92
C ASN A 33 -18.88 -0.18 -20.86
N SER A 34 -18.77 -0.58 -19.59
CA SER A 34 -19.53 -0.03 -18.47
C SER A 34 -18.78 1.16 -17.86
N SER A 35 -19.29 2.37 -18.07
CA SER A 35 -18.74 3.60 -17.46
C SER A 35 -18.68 3.54 -15.93
N VAL A 36 -19.59 2.80 -15.30
CA VAL A 36 -19.62 2.63 -13.84
C VAL A 36 -18.44 1.80 -13.35
N ASP A 37 -18.09 0.75 -14.09
CA ASP A 37 -16.98 -0.13 -13.71
C ASP A 37 -15.63 0.51 -14.03
N LEU A 38 -15.54 1.29 -15.10
CA LEU A 38 -14.37 2.14 -15.39
C LEU A 38 -14.09 3.15 -14.27
N ILE A 39 -15.13 3.80 -13.74
CA ILE A 39 -14.99 4.76 -12.63
C ILE A 39 -14.55 4.03 -11.36
N LYS A 40 -15.15 2.88 -11.04
CA LYS A 40 -14.76 2.08 -9.88
C LYS A 40 -13.32 1.56 -10.00
N PHE A 41 -12.91 1.14 -11.18
CA PHE A 41 -11.53 0.74 -11.46
C PHE A 41 -10.56 1.89 -11.21
N GLN A 42 -10.88 3.07 -11.74
CA GLN A 42 -10.06 4.26 -11.57
C GLN A 42 -9.94 4.67 -10.09
N GLN A 43 -11.04 4.61 -9.33
CA GLN A 43 -11.02 4.83 -7.89
C GLN A 43 -10.12 3.80 -7.18
N LYS A 44 -10.27 2.50 -7.49
CA LYS A 44 -9.48 1.44 -6.87
C LYS A 44 -7.98 1.58 -7.17
N ILE A 45 -7.60 1.96 -8.40
CA ILE A 45 -6.20 2.24 -8.76
C ILE A 45 -5.66 3.42 -7.96
N GLN A 46 -6.44 4.50 -7.82
CA GLN A 46 -6.01 5.65 -7.03
C GLN A 46 -5.81 5.29 -5.56
N GLU A 47 -6.76 4.54 -4.96
CA GLU A 47 -6.63 4.05 -3.59
C GLU A 47 -5.38 3.19 -3.41
N TRP A 48 -5.11 2.27 -4.33
CA TRP A 48 -3.90 1.44 -4.31
C TRP A 48 -2.62 2.27 -4.43
N GLY A 49 -2.60 3.29 -5.29
CA GLY A 49 -1.48 4.21 -5.43
C GLY A 49 -1.22 5.01 -4.16
N ILE A 50 -2.28 5.49 -3.49
CA ILE A 50 -2.16 6.18 -2.19
C ILE A 50 -1.59 5.23 -1.13
N ILE A 51 -2.10 4.01 -1.02
CA ILE A 51 -1.64 3.02 -0.03
C ILE A 51 -0.17 2.65 -0.27
N THR A 52 0.23 2.46 -1.53
CA THR A 52 1.62 2.14 -1.90
C THR A 52 2.57 3.29 -1.56
N ASN A 53 2.17 4.53 -1.85
CA ASN A 53 2.95 5.71 -1.46
C ASN A 53 3.04 5.86 0.05
N LEU A 54 1.94 5.59 0.76
CA LEU A 54 1.89 5.65 2.21
C LEU A 54 2.80 4.59 2.84
N GLN A 55 2.79 3.35 2.33
CA GLN A 55 3.73 2.30 2.74
C GLN A 55 5.19 2.74 2.56
N SER A 56 5.54 3.24 1.36
CA SER A 56 6.90 3.69 1.06
C SER A 56 7.34 4.83 2.00
N THR A 57 6.42 5.78 2.25
CA THR A 57 6.67 6.92 3.15
C THR A 57 6.82 6.46 4.60
N THR A 58 5.96 5.57 5.08
CA THR A 58 6.04 5.01 6.44
C THR A 58 7.33 4.22 6.64
N VAL A 59 7.70 3.35 5.69
CA VAL A 59 8.97 2.61 5.73
C VAL A 59 10.16 3.56 5.74
N LYS A 60 10.13 4.62 4.91
CA LYS A 60 11.18 5.65 4.89
C LYS A 60 11.27 6.41 6.22
N SER A 61 10.16 6.93 6.75
CA SER A 61 10.14 7.63 8.02
C SER A 61 10.63 6.77 9.18
N LEU A 62 10.30 5.48 9.18
CA LEU A 62 10.81 4.53 10.16
C LEU A 62 12.33 4.29 10.00
N LYS A 63 12.82 4.14 8.77
CA LYS A 63 14.26 4.02 8.49
C LYS A 63 15.03 5.27 8.92
N ASP A 64 14.49 6.44 8.66
CA ASP A 64 15.07 7.73 9.06
C ASP A 64 15.10 7.86 10.58
N ALA A 65 14.02 7.45 11.27
CA ALA A 65 13.96 7.43 12.74
C ALA A 65 15.02 6.48 13.34
N MET A 66 15.18 5.27 12.79
CA MET A 66 16.22 4.34 13.24
C MET A 66 17.63 4.88 13.01
N THR A 67 17.87 5.45 11.83
CA THR A 67 19.18 6.06 11.50
C THR A 67 19.48 7.21 12.46
N SER A 68 18.49 8.04 12.77
CA SER A 68 18.62 9.13 13.76
C SER A 68 18.92 8.63 15.16
N ILE A 69 18.29 7.53 15.60
CA ILE A 69 18.59 6.89 16.90
C ILE A 69 20.03 6.38 16.91
N VAL A 70 20.46 5.66 15.86
CA VAL A 70 21.82 5.13 15.74
C VAL A 70 22.87 6.25 15.67
N GLN A 71 22.58 7.35 14.99
CA GLN A 71 23.48 8.52 14.92
C GLN A 71 23.57 9.31 16.23
N LYS A 72 22.55 9.21 17.10
CA LYS A 72 22.51 9.91 18.39
C LYS A 72 23.07 9.08 19.55
N MET A 73 23.32 7.78 19.34
CA MET A 73 24.10 6.92 20.25
C MET A 73 25.58 7.03 19.94
#